data_AF-L9XEA3-F1
#
_entry.id   AF-L9XEA3-F1
#
_cell.length_a   1.000
_cell.length_b   1.000
_cell.length_c   1.000
_cell.angle_alpha   90.00
_cell.angle_beta   90.00
_cell.angle_gamma   90.00
#
_symmetry.space_group_name_H-M   'P 1'
#
loop_
_entity.id
_entity.type
_entity.pdbx_description
1 polymer ?
#
loop_
_entity_poly.entity_id
_entity_poly.type
_entity_poly.pdbx_seq_one_letter_code
_entity_poly.pdbx_strand_id
1 'polypeptide(L)'
;MIVVLDRAPYFQASAVTDLAARDDLAFVTLPAYSPELNPVEECWRQLQSTLSNRFFDSLSDLTTAIDTALDQLPIPKVGNYF
;
A
#
# COMPACT_ATOMS: atom_id res chain seq x y z
N MET A 1 6.30 10.07 -13.69
CA MET A 1 6.57 9.31 -12.43
C MET A 1 6.06 7.88 -12.61
N ILE A 2 6.69 6.87 -11.99
CA ILE A 2 6.21 5.47 -12.08
C ILE A 2 5.43 5.11 -10.81
N VAL A 3 4.25 4.50 -10.98
CA VAL A 3 3.44 3.96 -9.90
C VAL A 3 3.25 2.47 -10.13
N VAL A 4 3.64 1.65 -9.15
CA VAL A 4 3.42 0.20 -9.19
C VAL A 4 2.13 -0.11 -8.44
N LEU A 5 1.21 -0.81 -9.11
CA LEU A 5 -0.11 -1.13 -8.59
C LEU A 5 -0.37 -2.64 -8.70
N ASP A 6 -1.21 -3.16 -7.82
CA ASP A 6 -1.81 -4.46 -8.04
C ASP A 6 -2.86 -4.39 -9.16
N ARG A 7 -3.47 -5.54 -9.48
CA ARG A 7 -4.47 -5.63 -10.53
C ARG A 7 -5.90 -5.41 -10.03
N ALA A 8 -6.10 -4.70 -8.92
CA ALA A 8 -7.44 -4.47 -8.40
C ALA A 8 -8.31 -3.72 -9.44
N PRO A 9 -9.60 -4.09 -9.60
CA PRO A 9 -10.44 -3.55 -10.68
C PRO A 9 -10.58 -2.03 -10.67
N TYR A 10 -10.51 -1.40 -9.50
CA TYR A 10 -10.63 0.06 -9.37
C TYR A 10 -9.40 0.81 -9.90
N PHE A 11 -8.20 0.21 -9.89
CA PHE A 11 -7.01 0.82 -10.53
C PHE A 11 -7.05 0.72 -12.06
N GLN A 12 -7.89 -0.16 -12.60
CA GLN A 12 -8.08 -0.34 -14.05
C GLN A 12 -9.25 0.49 -14.60
N ALA A 13 -9.99 1.17 -13.74
CA ALA A 13 -11.11 1.99 -14.16
C ALA A 13 -10.63 3.16 -15.04
N SER A 14 -11.41 3.50 -16.06
CA SER A 14 -11.06 4.56 -17.02
C SER A 14 -10.75 5.90 -16.36
N ALA A 15 -11.51 6.27 -15.32
CA ALA A 15 -11.26 7.50 -14.57
C ALA A 15 -9.84 7.58 -13.98
N VAL A 16 -9.27 6.44 -13.56
CA VAL A 16 -7.93 6.38 -12.97
C VAL A 16 -6.87 6.33 -14.07
N THR A 17 -7.08 5.55 -15.13
CA THR A 17 -6.13 5.49 -16.26
C THR A 17 -6.07 6.81 -17.04
N ASP A 18 -7.21 7.51 -17.16
CA ASP A 18 -7.30 8.82 -17.80
C ASP A 18 -6.57 9.89 -16.98
N LEU A 19 -6.65 9.82 -15.64
CA LEU A 19 -5.89 10.68 -14.75
C LEU A 19 -4.39 10.43 -14.93
N ALA A 20 -3.98 9.16 -14.93
CA ALA A 20 -2.57 8.79 -15.12
C ALA A 20 -2.02 9.32 -16.45
N ALA A 21 -2.79 9.21 -17.54
CA ALA A 21 -2.41 9.73 -18.84
C ALA A 21 -2.33 11.27 -18.87
N ARG A 22 -3.22 11.98 -18.17
CA ARG A 22 -3.19 13.44 -18.07
C ARG A 22 -1.98 13.95 -17.30
N ASP A 23 -1.59 13.24 -16.24
CA ASP A 23 -0.55 13.65 -15.29
C ASP A 23 0.84 13.03 -15.59
N ASP A 24 1.02 12.40 -16.76
CA ASP A 24 2.27 11.72 -17.17
C ASP A 24 2.78 10.70 -16.12
N LEU A 25 1.83 9.93 -15.58
CA LEU A 25 2.07 8.82 -14.66
C LEU A 25 2.10 7.50 -15.43
N ALA A 26 3.21 6.78 -15.32
CA ALA A 26 3.35 5.45 -15.86
C ALA A 26 2.91 4.42 -14.82
N PHE A 27 1.81 3.72 -15.09
CA PHE A 27 1.33 2.63 -14.23
C PHE A 27 1.94 1.31 -14.65
N VAL A 28 2.57 0.63 -13.70
CA VAL A 28 3.10 -0.73 -13.86
C VAL A 28 2.26 -1.65 -12.98
N THR A 29 1.64 -2.66 -13.59
CA THR A 29 0.85 -3.63 -12.83
C THR A 29 1.68 -4.86 -12.51
N LEU A 30 1.61 -5.31 -11.25
CA LEU A 30 2.20 -6.59 -10.85
C LEU A 30 1.50 -7.78 -11.55
N PRO A 31 2.18 -8.93 -11.68
CA PRO A 31 1.55 -10.19 -12.08
C PRO A 31 0.34 -10.52 -11.20
N ALA A 32 -0.65 -11.19 -11.79
CA ALA A 32 -1.83 -11.62 -11.05
C ALA A 32 -1.43 -12.60 -9.94
N TYR A 33 -2.02 -12.43 -8.75
CA TYR A 33 -1.79 -13.29 -7.59
C TYR A 33 -0.34 -13.32 -7.08
N SER A 34 0.43 -12.23 -7.28
CA SER A 34 1.79 -12.06 -6.77
C SER A 34 1.91 -11.02 -5.64
N PRO A 35 1.30 -11.26 -4.46
CA PRO A 35 1.43 -10.34 -3.32
C PRO A 35 2.88 -10.23 -2.83
N GLU A 36 3.71 -11.27 -3.00
CA GLU A 36 5.13 -11.28 -2.63
C GLU A 36 5.97 -10.21 -3.35
N LEU A 37 5.49 -9.73 -4.51
CA LEU A 37 6.14 -8.67 -5.28
C LEU A 37 5.66 -7.27 -4.89
N ASN A 38 4.67 -7.15 -4.02
CA ASN A 38 4.13 -5.86 -3.58
C ASN A 38 4.77 -5.43 -2.25
N PRO A 39 5.63 -4.39 -2.22
CA PRO A 39 6.27 -3.93 -0.99
C PRO A 39 5.28 -3.50 0.10
N VAL A 40 4.06 -3.08 -0.29
CA VAL A 40 3.00 -2.73 0.65
C VAL A 40 2.61 -3.90 1.55
N GLU A 41 2.71 -5.14 1.09
CA GLU A 41 2.38 -6.32 1.92
C GLU A 41 3.28 -6.42 3.14
N GLU A 42 4.56 -6.04 3.02
CA GLU A 42 5.49 -6.01 4.13
C GLU A 42 5.17 -4.87 5.11
N CYS A 43 4.77 -3.70 4.62
CA CYS A 43 4.23 -2.64 5.48
C CYS A 43 2.99 -3.12 6.24
N TRP A 44 2.10 -3.85 5.56
CA TRP A 44 0.90 -4.40 6.19
C TRP A 44 1.23 -5.41 7.28
N ARG A 45 2.17 -6.32 7.02
CA ARG A 45 2.65 -7.32 7.99
C ARG A 45 3.19 -6.64 9.26
N GLN A 46 3.99 -5.59 9.11
CA GLN A 46 4.55 -4.85 10.25
C GLN A 46 3.48 -4.06 11.02
N LEU A 47 2.55 -3.43 10.31
CA LEU A 47 1.44 -2.71 10.92
C LEU A 47 0.51 -3.66 11.70
N GLN A 48 0.17 -4.82 11.13
CA GLN A 48 -0.56 -5.87 11.84
C GLN A 48 0.19 -6.38 13.06
N SER A 49 1.50 -6.62 12.97
CA SER A 49 2.30 -7.03 14.13
C SER A 49 2.23 -6.02 15.28
N THR A 50 2.17 -4.72 14.97
CA THR A 50 2.12 -3.63 15.97
C THR A 50 0.72 -3.41 16.56
N LEU A 51 -0.31 -3.64 15.76
CA LEU A 51 -1.71 -3.35 16.14
C LEU A 51 -2.50 -4.60 16.58
N SER A 52 -1.97 -5.80 16.32
CA SER A 52 -2.65 -7.05 16.66
C SER A 52 -2.91 -7.19 18.16
N ASN A 53 -4.01 -7.87 18.51
CA ASN A 53 -4.41 -8.16 19.89
C ASN A 53 -4.59 -6.93 20.79
N ARG A 54 -4.85 -5.76 20.20
CA ARG A 54 -5.18 -4.53 20.92
C ARG A 54 -6.64 -4.17 20.70
N PHE A 55 -7.30 -3.72 21.77
CA PHE A 55 -8.63 -3.14 21.71
C PHE A 55 -8.51 -1.61 21.60
N PHE A 56 -9.38 -1.01 20.80
CA PHE A 56 -9.46 0.44 20.61
C PHE A 56 -10.89 0.88 20.89
N ASP A 57 -11.07 1.83 21.81
CA ASP A 57 -12.38 2.32 22.25
C ASP A 57 -13.07 3.18 21.17
N SER A 58 -12.29 3.76 20.25
CA SER A 58 -12.79 4.62 19.18
C SER A 58 -12.00 4.51 17.87
N LEU A 59 -12.60 4.98 16.79
CA LEU A 59 -11.89 5.12 15.50
C LEU A 59 -10.73 6.11 15.59
N SER A 60 -10.84 7.18 16.39
CA SER A 60 -9.74 8.12 16.61
C SER A 60 -8.54 7.47 17.28
N ASP A 61 -8.77 6.55 18.23
CA ASP A 61 -7.70 5.82 18.90
C ASP A 61 -7.01 4.87 17.92
N LEU A 62 -7.79 4.18 17.08
CA LEU A 62 -7.26 3.31 16.02
C LEU A 62 -6.44 4.11 15.01
N THR A 63 -6.95 5.25 14.50
CA THR A 63 -6.23 6.09 13.54
C THR A 63 -4.93 6.61 14.14
N THR A 64 -4.95 7.12 15.37
CA THR A 64 -3.74 7.60 16.07
C THR A 64 -2.71 6.48 16.22
N ALA A 65 -3.16 5.26 16.53
CA ALA A 65 -2.28 4.10 16.64
C ALA A 65 -1.70 3.67 15.29
N ILE A 66 -2.48 3.74 14.21
CA ILE A 66 -2.01 3.50 12.84
C ILE A 66 -0.95 4.53 12.47
N ASP A 67 -1.22 5.83 12.63
CA ASP A 67 -0.28 6.91 12.29
C ASP A 67 1.03 6.77 13.06
N THR A 68 0.94 6.53 14.38
CA THR A 68 2.11 6.30 15.22
C THR A 68 2.92 5.08 14.76
N ALA A 69 2.24 4.00 14.38
CA ALA A 69 2.92 2.81 13.88
C ALA A 69 3.62 3.10 12.54
N LEU A 70 2.93 3.75 11.61
CA LEU A 70 3.45 4.14 10.29
C LEU A 70 4.70 5.01 10.40
N ASP A 71 4.73 5.98 11.34
CA ASP A 71 5.89 6.84 11.59
C ASP A 71 7.15 6.08 12.06
N GLN A 72 6.96 4.87 12.61
CA GLN A 72 8.05 4.01 13.08
C GLN A 72 8.39 2.90 12.09
N LEU A 73 7.62 2.72 11.02
CA LEU A 73 7.87 1.64 10.08
C LEU A 73 9.12 1.91 9.24
N PRO A 74 10.11 0.99 9.23
CA PRO A 74 11.19 1.06 8.25
C PRO A 74 10.62 0.92 6.84
N ILE A 75 10.95 1.87 5.98
CA ILE A 75 10.54 1.83 4.58
C ILE A 75 11.17 0.59 3.92
N PRO A 76 10.37 -0.31 3.31
CA PRO A 76 10.89 -1.50 2.65
C PRO A 76 11.79 -1.08 1.48
N LYS A 77 12.92 -1.78 1.34
CA LYS A 77 13.82 -1.56 0.21
C LYS A 77 13.17 -2.13 -1.06
N VAL A 78 12.75 -1.25 -1.97
CA VAL A 78 12.07 -1.62 -3.22
C VAL A 78 12.88 -2.64 -4.03
N GLY A 79 14.22 -2.55 -4.02
CA GLY A 79 15.10 -3.51 -4.71
C GLY A 79 15.08 -4.95 -4.15
N ASN A 80 14.35 -5.21 -3.07
CA ASN A 80 14.12 -6.59 -2.60
C ASN A 80 12.97 -7.28 -3.35
N TYR A 81 12.20 -6.55 -4.16
CA TYR A 81 10.98 -7.01 -4.82
C TYR A 81 11.10 -7.09 -6.35
N PHE A 82 12.27 -6.74 -6.91
CA PHE A 82 12.58 -6.73 -8.34
C PHE A 82 14.00 -7.21 -8.61
#